data_AF-A0AAP0RT30-F1
#
_entry.id   AF-A0AAP0RT30-F1
#
_cell.length_a   1.000
_cell.length_b   1.000
_cell.length_c   1.000
_cell.angle_alpha   90.00
_cell.angle_beta   90.00
_cell.angle_gamma   90.00
#
_symmetry.space_group_name_H-M   'P 1'
#
loop_
_entity.id
_entity.type
_entity.pdbx_description
1 polymer ?
#
loop_
_entity_poly.entity_id
_entity_poly.type
_entity_poly.pdbx_seq_one_letter_code
_entity_poly.pdbx_strand_id
1 'polypeptide(L)'
;MIDTGIWPESPSFNDKGVGEIPKRWKGVCMEGSDFKKSNCNRKLIGARYYSNIKVKSAGNKTQPDPAAKSSGSPRDFVDHGTHTTSIAAGAPIANASYYGLARGTARGGGSPSTTRIASYKACTEEGCSGSIILKAIDDAIKDGVDIISISVGMNALFQSDFLNDPIAIGAFHAEQMGVMVVCSGGNEGPDPYTVVNSAPWVFTVAASNID
;
A
#
# COMPACT_ATOMS: atom_id res chain seq x y z
N MET A 1 -3.47 -1.80 0.23
CA MET A 1 -2.63 -0.59 0.18
C MET A 1 -1.21 -1.02 -0.13
N ILE A 2 -0.61 -0.49 -1.19
CA ILE A 2 0.82 -0.68 -1.51
C ILE A 2 1.51 0.67 -1.27
N ASP A 3 2.30 0.77 -0.21
CA ASP A 3 2.82 2.05 0.31
C ASP A 3 4.03 1.84 1.25
N THR A 4 4.31 2.76 2.18
CA THR A 4 5.44 2.71 3.14
C THR A 4 5.22 1.82 4.36
N GLY A 5 4.08 1.12 4.43
CA GLY A 5 3.72 0.20 5.50
C GLY A 5 2.44 0.62 6.21
N ILE A 6 2.31 0.23 7.47
CA ILE A 6 1.20 0.68 8.33
C ILE A 6 1.63 0.80 9.80
N TRP A 7 1.09 1.78 10.52
CA TRP A 7 1.17 1.86 11.98
C TRP A 7 -0.05 1.19 12.63
N PRO A 8 0.03 -0.11 13.01
CA PRO A 8 -1.14 -0.90 13.36
C PRO A 8 -1.83 -0.44 14.65
N GLU A 9 -1.13 0.25 15.55
CA GLU A 9 -1.69 0.78 16.80
C GLU A 9 -2.53 2.07 16.60
N SER A 10 -2.58 2.61 15.39
CA SER A 10 -3.42 3.77 15.10
C SER A 10 -4.89 3.45 15.39
N PRO A 11 -5.64 4.33 16.09
CA PRO A 11 -7.06 4.14 16.34
C PRO A 11 -7.86 3.91 15.05
N SER A 12 -7.42 4.48 13.93
CA SER A 12 -8.05 4.31 12.60
C SER A 12 -8.10 2.85 12.13
N PHE A 13 -7.32 1.94 12.72
CA PHE A 13 -7.30 0.52 12.34
C PHE A 13 -7.84 -0.41 13.42
N ASN A 14 -8.62 0.13 14.37
CA ASN A 14 -9.37 -0.68 15.30
C ASN A 14 -10.43 -1.53 14.58
N ASP A 15 -10.75 -2.69 15.15
CA ASP A 15 -11.67 -3.67 14.56
C ASP A 15 -13.00 -3.80 15.31
N LYS A 16 -13.37 -2.76 16.06
CA LYS A 16 -14.63 -2.70 16.79
C LYS A 16 -15.80 -2.70 15.79
N GLY A 17 -16.72 -3.64 15.95
CA GLY A 17 -17.89 -3.78 15.06
C GLY A 17 -17.55 -4.36 13.68
N VAL A 18 -16.32 -4.83 13.48
CA VAL A 18 -15.90 -5.52 12.25
C VAL A 18 -16.08 -7.03 12.45
N GLY A 19 -16.80 -7.69 11.53
CA GLY A 19 -17.09 -9.13 11.60
C GLY A 19 -15.86 -10.04 11.41
N GLU A 20 -16.06 -11.35 11.30
CA GLU A 20 -14.98 -12.32 11.05
C GLU A 20 -14.23 -12.06 9.74
N ILE A 21 -12.96 -12.47 9.68
CA ILE A 21 -12.15 -12.35 8.46
C ILE A 21 -12.77 -13.25 7.38
N PRO A 22 -12.99 -12.75 6.15
CA PRO A 22 -13.58 -13.57 5.09
C PRO A 22 -12.76 -14.83 4.80
N LYS A 23 -13.41 -16.00 4.71
CA LYS A 23 -12.75 -17.30 4.45
C LYS A 23 -11.95 -17.36 3.13
N ARG A 24 -12.30 -16.47 2.17
CA ARG A 24 -11.58 -16.34 0.89
C ARG A 24 -10.22 -15.66 1.03
N TRP A 25 -9.97 -14.95 2.13
CA TRP A 25 -8.73 -14.22 2.37
C TRP A 25 -7.57 -15.20 2.54
N LYS A 26 -6.50 -15.03 1.76
CA LYS A 26 -5.32 -15.90 1.77
C LYS A 26 -4.05 -15.19 2.23
N GLY A 27 -4.13 -13.89 2.49
CA GLY A 27 -2.99 -13.11 2.95
C GLY A 27 -2.55 -13.46 4.36
N VAL A 28 -1.36 -12.99 4.70
CA VAL A 28 -0.70 -13.28 5.97
C VAL A 28 -0.37 -12.00 6.73
N CYS A 29 -0.18 -12.14 8.03
CA CYS A 29 0.43 -11.13 8.88
C CYS A 29 1.89 -11.50 9.10
N MET A 30 2.80 -10.90 8.33
CA MET A 30 4.24 -11.17 8.45
C MET A 30 4.79 -10.59 9.75
N GLU A 31 5.68 -11.35 10.38
CA GLU A 31 6.39 -10.90 11.58
C GLU A 31 7.69 -10.20 11.19
N GLY A 32 8.03 -9.16 11.95
CA GLY A 32 9.27 -8.41 11.89
C GLY A 32 9.75 -8.09 13.30
N SER A 33 10.87 -7.36 13.42
CA SER A 33 11.46 -7.03 14.72
C SER A 33 10.53 -6.28 15.68
N ASP A 34 9.62 -5.47 15.14
CA ASP A 34 8.71 -4.55 15.83
C ASP A 34 7.25 -4.73 15.36
N PHE A 35 6.94 -5.88 14.75
CA PHE A 35 5.63 -6.21 14.22
C PHE A 35 5.36 -7.70 14.42
N LYS A 36 4.34 -8.02 15.21
CA LYS A 36 3.92 -9.39 15.55
C LYS A 36 2.66 -9.77 14.78
N LYS A 37 2.35 -11.07 14.70
CA LYS A 37 1.06 -11.52 14.14
C LYS A 37 -0.15 -10.87 14.81
N SER A 38 -0.05 -10.58 16.11
CA SER A 38 -1.10 -9.92 16.89
C SER A 38 -1.31 -8.45 16.54
N ASN A 39 -0.46 -7.84 15.70
CA ASN A 39 -0.70 -6.49 15.18
C ASN A 39 -1.74 -6.48 14.06
N CYS A 40 -1.99 -7.62 13.40
CA CYS A 40 -3.17 -7.78 12.56
C CYS A 40 -4.38 -8.14 13.43
N ASN A 41 -5.55 -7.69 13.00
CA ASN A 41 -6.82 -7.87 13.68
C ASN A 41 -7.93 -8.09 12.63
N ARG A 42 -9.21 -7.92 12.99
CA ARG A 42 -10.28 -8.08 11.99
C ARG A 42 -10.36 -6.89 11.01
N LYS A 43 -9.75 -5.74 11.29
CA LYS A 43 -9.68 -4.58 10.39
C LYS A 43 -8.47 -4.64 9.47
N LEU A 44 -7.26 -4.71 10.04
CA LEU A 44 -5.99 -4.98 9.36
C LEU A 44 -5.79 -6.49 9.29
N ILE A 45 -6.21 -7.13 8.21
CA ILE A 45 -6.24 -8.59 8.07
C ILE A 45 -4.97 -9.18 7.43
N GLY A 46 -4.10 -8.32 6.89
CA GLY A 46 -2.82 -8.73 6.33
C GLY A 46 -1.81 -7.61 6.31
N ALA A 47 -0.55 -7.98 6.48
CA ALA A 47 0.57 -7.06 6.50
C ALA A 47 1.80 -7.79 5.96
N ARG A 48 2.34 -7.29 4.83
CA ARG A 48 3.54 -7.82 4.20
C ARG A 48 4.59 -6.72 4.09
N TYR A 49 5.85 -7.14 4.09
CA TYR A 49 6.98 -6.30 3.74
C TYR A 49 7.93 -7.12 2.87
N TYR A 50 8.73 -6.41 2.09
CA TYR A 50 9.67 -7.02 1.19
C TYR A 50 11.07 -6.58 1.61
N SER A 51 11.91 -7.55 1.96
CA SER A 51 13.34 -7.29 2.13
C SER A 51 13.85 -6.66 0.84
N ASN A 52 14.68 -5.61 0.94
CA ASN A 52 15.37 -5.07 -0.23
C ASN A 52 15.99 -6.26 -0.97
N ILE A 53 15.48 -6.55 -2.17
CA ILE A 53 16.16 -7.40 -3.12
C ILE A 53 17.38 -6.59 -3.49
N LYS A 54 18.43 -6.63 -2.65
CA LYS A 54 19.75 -6.22 -3.05
C LYS A 54 20.08 -7.16 -4.19
N VAL A 55 19.85 -6.70 -5.42
CA VAL A 55 20.47 -7.28 -6.60
C VAL A 55 21.95 -7.17 -6.27
N LYS A 56 22.52 -8.26 -5.76
CA LYS A 56 23.96 -8.37 -5.59
C LYS A 56 24.50 -8.14 -6.99
N SER A 57 25.11 -6.99 -7.23
CA SER A 57 25.91 -6.75 -8.43
C SER A 57 26.75 -7.99 -8.66
N ALA A 58 26.69 -8.52 -9.89
CA ALA A 58 27.25 -9.78 -10.31
C ALA A 58 28.59 -10.10 -9.61
N GLY A 59 28.53 -10.99 -8.63
CA GLY A 59 29.64 -11.34 -7.76
C GLY A 59 29.26 -12.51 -6.88
N ASN A 60 29.39 -13.72 -7.43
CA ASN A 60 29.41 -15.03 -6.79
C ASN A 60 28.82 -15.13 -5.37
N LYS A 61 27.56 -15.57 -5.27
CA LYS A 61 27.04 -16.58 -4.33
C LYS A 61 25.54 -16.75 -4.55
N THR A 62 25.19 -17.70 -5.41
CA THR A 62 23.85 -18.24 -5.63
C THR A 62 23.47 -19.13 -4.46
N GLN A 63 22.91 -18.53 -3.41
CA GLN A 63 21.89 -19.15 -2.55
C GLN A 63 21.37 -18.09 -1.58
N PRO A 64 20.04 -17.85 -1.50
CA PRO A 64 19.47 -17.16 -0.36
C PRO A 64 19.72 -17.99 0.89
N ASP A 65 20.38 -17.41 1.88
CA ASP A 65 20.56 -18.05 3.19
C ASP A 65 19.17 -18.17 3.86
N PRO A 66 18.64 -19.38 4.10
CA PRO A 66 17.35 -19.57 4.76
C PRO A 66 17.34 -19.11 6.23
N ALA A 67 18.51 -18.80 6.82
CA ALA A 67 18.65 -18.28 8.17
C ALA A 67 18.86 -16.75 8.23
N ALA A 68 18.98 -16.06 7.11
CA ALA A 68 19.02 -14.60 7.09
C ALA A 68 17.63 -14.07 7.47
N LYS A 69 17.44 -13.74 8.74
CA LYS A 69 16.25 -13.01 9.20
C LYS A 69 16.07 -11.81 8.28
N SER A 70 14.94 -11.75 7.57
CA SER A 70 14.56 -10.58 6.80
C SER A 70 14.62 -9.37 7.72
N SER A 71 15.60 -8.50 7.51
CA SER A 71 15.69 -7.25 8.25
C SER A 71 14.56 -6.35 7.77
N GLY A 72 13.51 -6.21 8.58
CA GLY A 72 12.39 -5.34 8.27
C GLY A 72 11.11 -5.75 8.98
N SER A 73 10.06 -4.97 8.71
CA SER A 73 8.71 -5.24 9.16
C SER A 73 7.70 -4.47 8.30
N PRO A 74 6.41 -4.83 8.36
CA PRO A 74 5.34 -4.05 7.74
C PRO A 74 5.11 -2.68 8.39
N ARG A 75 5.80 -2.36 9.49
CA ARG A 75 5.58 -1.11 10.23
C ARG A 75 5.94 0.10 9.37
N ASP A 76 5.07 1.10 9.43
CA ASP A 76 5.31 2.40 8.80
C ASP A 76 6.21 3.26 9.67
N PHE A 77 7.23 3.85 9.06
CA PHE A 77 8.12 4.84 9.68
C PHE A 77 8.17 6.15 8.87
N VAL A 78 7.47 6.22 7.74
CA VAL A 78 7.38 7.39 6.86
C VAL A 78 6.05 8.10 7.02
N ASP A 79 5.09 7.45 7.69
CA ASP A 79 3.71 7.87 7.95
C ASP A 79 2.78 7.94 6.73
N HIS A 80 3.33 7.98 5.52
CA HIS A 80 2.58 8.08 4.26
C HIS A 80 1.57 6.94 4.10
N GLY A 81 2.00 5.68 4.27
CA GLY A 81 1.13 4.50 4.16
C GLY A 81 0.03 4.44 5.21
N THR A 82 0.32 4.88 6.44
CA THR A 82 -0.66 5.01 7.52
C THR A 82 -1.70 6.06 7.17
N HIS A 83 -1.27 7.22 6.67
CA HIS A 83 -2.14 8.31 6.28
C HIS A 83 -3.08 7.89 5.13
N THR A 84 -2.53 7.40 4.02
CA THR A 84 -3.30 6.97 2.84
C THR A 84 -4.26 5.83 3.17
N THR A 85 -3.82 4.86 3.98
CA THR A 85 -4.68 3.74 4.41
C THR A 85 -5.84 4.21 5.29
N SER A 86 -5.62 5.21 6.15
CA SER A 86 -6.68 5.77 6.99
C SER A 86 -7.71 6.56 6.18
N ILE A 87 -7.32 7.25 5.11
CA ILE A 87 -8.24 7.92 4.17
C ILE A 87 -9.09 6.89 3.42
N ALA A 88 -8.49 5.79 2.95
CA ALA A 88 -9.21 4.79 2.19
C ALA A 88 -10.19 4.01 3.06
N ALA A 89 -9.79 3.57 4.26
CA ALA A 89 -10.53 2.57 5.02
C ALA A 89 -10.48 2.75 6.55
N GLY A 90 -10.09 3.91 7.07
CA GLY A 90 -10.04 4.16 8.50
C GLY A 90 -11.39 4.02 9.21
N ALA A 91 -11.37 3.46 10.42
CA ALA A 91 -12.50 3.46 11.34
C ALA A 91 -12.87 4.88 11.81
N PRO A 92 -14.12 5.14 12.21
CA PRO A 92 -14.54 6.45 12.70
C PRO A 92 -13.92 6.78 14.05
N ILE A 93 -13.17 7.88 14.13
CA ILE A 93 -12.50 8.38 15.33
C ILE A 93 -13.05 9.76 15.69
N ALA A 94 -13.82 9.83 16.78
CA ALA A 94 -14.35 11.09 17.28
C ALA A 94 -13.24 11.98 17.88
N ASN A 95 -13.42 13.29 17.80
CA ASN A 95 -12.49 14.30 18.32
C ASN A 95 -11.07 14.21 17.73
N ALA A 96 -10.93 13.71 16.50
CA ALA A 96 -9.66 13.79 15.78
C ALA A 96 -9.38 15.25 15.40
N SER A 97 -8.13 15.67 15.50
CA SER A 97 -7.67 17.01 15.09
C SER A 97 -6.15 17.02 14.91
N TYR A 98 -5.64 17.98 14.15
CA TYR A 98 -4.22 18.30 14.08
C TYR A 98 -3.95 19.55 14.93
N TYR A 99 -3.46 19.38 16.16
CA TYR A 99 -3.26 20.49 17.12
C TYR A 99 -4.50 21.39 17.29
N GLY A 100 -5.72 20.82 17.24
CA GLY A 100 -6.98 21.54 17.32
C GLY A 100 -7.58 21.97 15.97
N LEU A 101 -6.82 21.91 14.88
CA LEU A 101 -7.32 22.15 13.52
C LEU A 101 -8.08 20.94 12.98
N ALA A 102 -9.05 21.21 12.09
CA ALA A 102 -9.92 20.21 11.46
C ALA A 102 -10.59 19.25 12.48
N ARG A 103 -11.03 19.81 13.62
CA ARG A 103 -11.63 19.00 14.69
C ARG A 103 -12.93 18.36 14.22
N GLY A 104 -13.01 17.03 14.32
CA GLY A 104 -14.22 16.32 13.94
C GLY A 104 -14.13 14.81 14.13
N THR A 105 -14.92 14.08 13.34
CA THR A 105 -14.82 12.62 13.25
C THR A 105 -14.03 12.25 12.01
N ALA A 106 -12.79 11.82 12.19
CA ALA A 106 -12.00 11.26 11.09
C ALA A 106 -12.53 9.87 10.73
N ARG A 107 -12.67 9.56 9.44
CA ARG A 107 -13.05 8.22 8.94
C ARG A 107 -12.55 8.06 7.51
N GLY A 108 -12.37 6.81 7.08
CA GLY A 108 -12.10 6.50 5.68
C GLY A 108 -13.36 6.49 4.82
N GLY A 109 -13.17 6.42 3.49
CA GLY A 109 -14.25 6.30 2.52
C GLY A 109 -14.93 4.92 2.52
N GLY A 110 -14.17 3.86 2.83
CA GLY A 110 -14.67 2.50 2.94
C GLY A 110 -15.62 2.30 4.12
N SER A 111 -16.54 1.36 3.99
CA SER A 111 -17.50 1.01 5.06
C SER A 111 -16.75 0.59 6.34
N PRO A 112 -17.01 1.25 7.49
CA PRO A 112 -16.31 0.95 8.73
C PRO A 112 -16.42 -0.52 9.18
N SER A 113 -17.56 -1.15 8.96
CA SER A 113 -17.87 -2.50 9.46
C SER A 113 -17.49 -3.64 8.51
N THR A 114 -17.30 -3.35 7.21
CA THR A 114 -17.08 -4.39 6.19
C THR A 114 -15.74 -4.27 5.48
N THR A 115 -15.21 -3.06 5.26
CA THR A 115 -13.94 -2.88 4.55
C THR A 115 -12.76 -3.33 5.40
N ARG A 116 -11.96 -4.24 4.84
CA ARG A 116 -10.73 -4.79 5.42
C ARG A 116 -9.51 -4.16 4.78
N ILE A 117 -8.41 -4.14 5.52
CA ILE A 117 -7.14 -3.55 5.11
C ILE A 117 -6.11 -4.68 4.98
N ALA A 118 -5.40 -4.67 3.87
CA ALA A 118 -4.15 -5.40 3.70
C ALA A 118 -3.06 -4.40 3.31
N SER A 119 -1.99 -4.34 4.09
CA SER A 119 -0.84 -3.45 3.86
C SER A 119 0.30 -4.24 3.23
N TYR A 120 0.86 -3.70 2.16
CA TYR A 120 2.01 -4.24 1.45
C TYR A 120 3.07 -3.14 1.41
N LYS A 121 4.07 -3.23 2.30
CA LYS A 121 5.15 -2.25 2.40
C LYS A 121 6.11 -2.42 1.23
N ALA A 122 5.92 -1.62 0.18
CA ALA A 122 6.74 -1.61 -1.03
C ALA A 122 7.69 -0.42 -1.13
N CYS A 123 7.53 0.55 -0.23
CA CYS A 123 8.33 1.77 -0.18
C CYS A 123 9.01 1.93 1.18
N THR A 124 10.13 2.63 1.17
CA THR A 124 10.85 3.11 2.35
C THR A 124 11.18 4.60 2.17
N GLU A 125 11.87 5.21 3.12
CA GLU A 125 12.42 6.57 2.96
C GLU A 125 13.38 6.68 1.77
N GLU A 126 14.03 5.58 1.37
CA GLU A 126 14.94 5.53 0.22
C GLU A 126 14.20 5.47 -1.13
N GLY A 127 12.88 5.31 -1.10
CA GLY A 127 12.02 5.22 -2.27
C GLY A 127 11.36 3.85 -2.44
N CYS A 128 10.86 3.61 -3.66
CA CYS A 128 10.06 2.43 -3.98
C CYS A 128 10.70 1.65 -5.13
N SER A 129 11.07 0.40 -4.88
CA SER A 129 11.63 -0.45 -5.94
C SER A 129 10.53 -1.00 -6.83
N GLY A 130 10.66 -0.82 -8.16
CA GLY A 130 9.70 -1.34 -9.14
C GLY A 130 9.47 -2.85 -9.04
N SER A 131 10.52 -3.63 -8.75
CA SER A 131 10.39 -5.08 -8.57
C SER A 131 9.62 -5.45 -7.30
N ILE A 132 9.77 -4.66 -6.23
CA ILE A 132 9.01 -4.82 -5.00
C ILE A 132 7.55 -4.44 -5.20
N ILE A 133 7.27 -3.34 -5.93
CA ILE A 133 5.90 -2.95 -6.29
C ILE A 133 5.22 -4.07 -7.09
N LEU A 134 5.88 -4.61 -8.11
CA LEU A 134 5.38 -5.75 -8.88
C LEU A 134 5.09 -6.95 -7.99
N LYS A 135 6.01 -7.30 -7.08
CA LYS A 135 5.82 -8.41 -6.14
C LYS A 135 4.66 -8.17 -5.18
N ALA A 136 4.46 -6.92 -4.75
CA ALA A 136 3.36 -6.51 -3.88
C ALA A 136 2.01 -6.62 -4.58
N ILE A 137 1.92 -6.19 -5.84
CA ILE A 137 0.70 -6.35 -6.65
C ILE A 137 0.39 -7.84 -6.85
N ASP A 138 1.39 -8.65 -7.23
CA ASP A 138 1.26 -10.10 -7.40
C ASP A 138 0.77 -10.81 -6.11
N ASP A 139 1.36 -10.50 -4.96
CA ASP A 139 0.89 -11.04 -3.68
C ASP A 139 -0.52 -10.55 -3.34
N ALA A 140 -0.86 -9.28 -3.62
CA ALA A 140 -2.18 -8.74 -3.34
C ALA A 140 -3.27 -9.48 -4.12
N ILE A 141 -3.05 -9.69 -5.42
CA ILE A 141 -3.95 -10.48 -6.28
C ILE A 141 -4.11 -11.91 -5.71
N LYS A 142 -2.99 -12.56 -5.40
CA LYS A 142 -2.98 -13.94 -4.86
C LYS A 142 -3.67 -14.06 -3.50
N ASP A 143 -3.53 -13.05 -2.65
CA ASP A 143 -4.14 -12.97 -1.32
C ASP A 143 -5.66 -12.76 -1.41
N GLY A 144 -6.15 -12.33 -2.57
CA GLY A 144 -7.57 -12.14 -2.87
C GLY A 144 -8.09 -10.78 -2.45
N VAL A 145 -7.28 -9.72 -2.62
CA VAL A 145 -7.77 -8.33 -2.47
C VAL A 145 -8.82 -8.00 -3.53
N ASP A 146 -9.72 -7.07 -3.21
CA ASP A 146 -10.76 -6.62 -4.15
C ASP A 146 -10.33 -5.36 -4.94
N ILE A 147 -9.54 -4.49 -4.31
CA ILE A 147 -9.05 -3.22 -4.89
C ILE A 147 -7.63 -2.99 -4.37
N ILE A 148 -6.75 -2.50 -5.24
CA ILE A 148 -5.39 -2.07 -4.90
C ILE A 148 -5.35 -0.54 -4.98
N SER A 149 -4.82 0.10 -3.94
CA SER A 149 -4.52 1.54 -3.91
C SER A 149 -3.02 1.71 -3.81
N ILE A 150 -2.46 2.55 -4.68
CA ILE A 150 -1.03 2.86 -4.77
C ILE A 150 -0.87 4.38 -4.87
N SER A 151 -0.36 5.01 -3.82
CA SER A 151 -0.10 6.46 -3.82
C SER A 151 1.36 6.76 -4.17
N VAL A 152 1.83 6.10 -5.24
CA VAL A 152 3.22 6.12 -5.71
C VAL A 152 3.18 6.20 -7.23
N GLY A 153 4.15 6.90 -7.82
CA GLY A 153 4.34 6.97 -9.26
C GLY A 153 5.79 7.26 -9.58
N MET A 154 6.18 7.01 -10.82
CA MET A 154 7.45 7.50 -11.34
C MET A 154 7.39 9.03 -11.45
N ASN A 155 8.54 9.70 -11.37
CA ASN A 155 8.58 11.14 -11.66
C ASN A 155 8.27 11.38 -13.15
N ALA A 156 7.53 12.47 -13.44
CA ALA A 156 7.11 12.81 -14.79
C ALA A 156 8.25 12.90 -15.83
N LEU A 157 9.47 13.29 -15.41
CA LEU A 157 10.64 13.39 -16.29
C LEU A 157 11.21 12.03 -16.70
N PHE A 158 10.88 10.97 -15.96
CA PHE A 158 11.41 9.62 -16.17
C PHE A 158 10.31 8.62 -16.57
N GLN A 159 9.17 9.10 -17.07
CA GLN A 159 8.10 8.22 -17.53
C GLN A 159 8.63 7.22 -18.57
N SER A 160 8.39 5.95 -18.29
CA SER A 160 8.64 4.86 -19.22
C SER A 160 7.37 4.53 -19.99
N ASP A 161 7.52 3.81 -21.10
CA ASP A 161 6.37 3.16 -21.73
C ASP A 161 5.78 2.08 -20.79
N PHE A 162 4.50 1.76 -20.97
CA PHE A 162 3.76 0.78 -20.18
C PHE A 162 4.43 -0.60 -20.09
N LEU A 163 5.19 -1.02 -21.11
CA LEU A 163 5.94 -2.30 -21.10
C LEU A 163 7.15 -2.29 -20.16
N ASN A 164 7.55 -1.11 -19.67
CA ASN A 164 8.69 -0.90 -18.79
C ASN A 164 8.29 -0.22 -17.47
N ASP A 165 6.99 0.07 -17.26
CA ASP A 165 6.45 0.61 -16.02
C ASP A 165 5.97 -0.54 -15.11
N PRO A 166 6.59 -0.76 -13.94
CA PRO A 166 6.22 -1.83 -13.01
C PRO A 166 4.79 -1.69 -12.47
N ILE A 167 4.28 -0.47 -12.28
CA ILE A 167 2.90 -0.23 -11.86
C ILE A 167 1.96 -0.60 -13.01
N ALA A 168 2.26 -0.16 -14.24
CA ALA A 168 1.42 -0.47 -15.40
C ALA A 168 1.33 -1.99 -15.65
N ILE A 169 2.46 -2.70 -15.65
CA ILE A 169 2.51 -4.16 -15.84
C ILE A 169 1.74 -4.88 -14.73
N GLY A 170 1.99 -4.53 -13.47
CA GLY A 170 1.29 -5.14 -12.34
C GLY A 170 -0.21 -4.88 -12.37
N ALA A 171 -0.61 -3.64 -12.69
CA ALA A 171 -2.01 -3.26 -12.79
C ALA A 171 -2.73 -3.97 -13.94
N PHE A 172 -2.04 -4.25 -15.05
CA PHE A 172 -2.62 -5.01 -16.15
C PHE A 172 -2.98 -6.43 -15.70
N HIS A 173 -2.09 -7.10 -14.97
CA HIS A 173 -2.39 -8.43 -14.40
C HIS A 173 -3.49 -8.38 -13.33
N ALA A 174 -3.56 -7.31 -12.53
CA ALA A 174 -4.64 -7.12 -11.57
C ALA A 174 -6.00 -6.99 -12.27
N GLU A 175 -6.08 -6.19 -13.33
CA GLU A 175 -7.29 -6.00 -14.13
C GLU A 175 -7.76 -7.31 -14.78
N GLN A 176 -6.83 -8.10 -15.34
CA GLN A 176 -7.15 -9.44 -15.89
C GLN A 176 -7.73 -10.40 -14.85
N MET A 177 -7.46 -10.17 -13.57
CA MET A 177 -7.98 -10.94 -12.44
C MET A 177 -9.19 -10.27 -11.77
N GLY A 178 -9.71 -9.17 -12.35
CA GLY A 178 -10.86 -8.44 -11.83
C GLY A 178 -10.56 -7.58 -10.60
N VAL A 179 -9.30 -7.19 -10.40
CA VAL A 179 -8.85 -6.34 -9.29
C VAL A 179 -8.48 -4.96 -9.83
N MET A 180 -9.31 -3.96 -9.50
CA MET A 180 -9.06 -2.58 -9.90
C MET A 180 -7.84 -2.01 -9.18
N VAL A 181 -7.00 -1.26 -9.91
CA VAL A 181 -5.85 -0.52 -9.35
C VAL A 181 -6.11 0.98 -9.44
N VAL A 182 -6.05 1.65 -8.29
CA VAL A 182 -6.20 3.10 -8.13
C VAL A 182 -4.83 3.72 -7.84
N CYS A 183 -4.44 4.70 -8.65
CA CYS A 183 -3.16 5.39 -8.52
C CYS A 183 -3.32 6.92 -8.51
N SER A 184 -2.37 7.63 -7.88
CA SER A 184 -2.28 9.10 -7.99
C SER A 184 -1.74 9.53 -9.36
N GLY A 185 -2.18 10.70 -9.84
CA GLY A 185 -1.73 11.30 -11.09
C GLY A 185 -0.37 12.03 -11.03
N GLY A 186 0.30 12.03 -9.87
CA GLY A 186 1.56 12.76 -9.66
C GLY A 186 1.37 14.18 -9.13
N ASN A 187 2.47 14.81 -8.74
CA ASN A 187 2.51 16.15 -8.12
C ASN A 187 3.43 17.13 -8.89
N GLU A 188 3.91 16.73 -10.07
CA GLU A 188 4.83 17.49 -10.93
C GLU A 188 4.14 18.53 -11.82
N GLY A 189 2.84 18.76 -11.61
CA GLY A 189 2.11 19.83 -12.29
C GLY A 189 2.63 21.24 -11.96
N PRO A 190 2.10 22.28 -12.61
CA PRO A 190 0.86 22.29 -13.42
C PRO A 190 1.10 22.18 -14.94
N ASP A 191 2.35 22.03 -15.39
CA ASP A 191 2.66 22.02 -16.82
C ASP A 191 2.02 20.82 -17.56
N PRO A 192 1.68 20.95 -18.85
CA PRO A 192 1.19 19.82 -19.65
C PRO A 192 2.17 18.63 -19.63
N TYR A 193 1.64 17.42 -19.81
CA TYR A 193 2.40 16.16 -19.86
C TYR A 193 3.12 15.78 -18.55
N THR A 194 2.59 16.22 -17.40
CA THR A 194 3.15 15.88 -16.06
C THR A 194 2.40 14.75 -15.35
N VAL A 195 1.28 14.26 -15.90
CA VAL A 195 0.47 13.20 -15.28
C VAL A 195 1.17 11.85 -15.42
N VAL A 196 1.32 11.13 -14.31
CA VAL A 196 1.91 9.77 -14.24
C VAL A 196 0.82 8.73 -13.97
N ASN A 197 1.18 7.43 -14.00
CA ASN A 197 0.23 6.33 -13.81
C ASN A 197 -0.95 6.36 -14.80
N SER A 198 -0.69 6.75 -16.05
CA SER A 198 -1.71 7.03 -17.09
C SER A 198 -2.08 5.81 -17.95
N ALA A 199 -1.75 4.60 -17.51
CA ALA A 199 -2.11 3.39 -18.24
C ALA A 199 -3.65 3.24 -18.31
N PRO A 200 -4.25 2.85 -19.44
CA PRO A 200 -5.71 2.84 -19.60
C PRO A 200 -6.49 1.95 -18.62
N TRP A 201 -5.83 0.95 -18.03
CA TRP A 201 -6.40 0.03 -17.04
C TRP A 201 -6.16 0.47 -15.59
N VAL A 202 -5.58 1.66 -15.37
CA VAL A 202 -5.38 2.25 -14.03
C VAL A 202 -6.41 3.35 -13.82
N PHE A 203 -7.02 3.38 -12.64
CA PHE A 203 -7.86 4.49 -12.22
C PHE A 203 -6.98 5.62 -11.66
N THR A 204 -6.57 6.55 -12.52
CA THR A 204 -5.68 7.67 -12.18
C THR A 204 -6.45 8.83 -11.54
N VAL A 205 -6.00 9.28 -10.37
CA VAL A 205 -6.70 10.29 -9.54
C VAL A 205 -5.90 11.60 -9.46
N ALA A 206 -6.55 12.71 -9.81
CA ALA A 206 -6.04 14.07 -9.60
C ALA A 206 -6.39 14.61 -8.20
N ALA A 207 -5.71 15.67 -7.77
CA ALA A 207 -5.97 16.35 -6.50
C ALA A 207 -6.69 17.69 -6.70
N SER A 208 -7.57 18.04 -5.77
CA SER A 208 -8.23 19.35 -5.69
C SER A 208 -8.38 19.79 -4.25
N ASN A 209 -8.62 21.08 -4.03
CA ASN A 209 -8.84 21.62 -2.69
C ASN A 209 -10.31 21.43 -2.25
N ILE A 210 -10.51 21.38 -0.94
CA ILE A 210 -11.83 21.48 -0.30
C ILE A 210 -12.09 22.92 0.14
N ASP A 211 -13.30 23.20 0.64
CA ASP A 211 -13.77 24.52 1.09
C ASP A 211 -13.19 25.00 2.42
#